data_AF-A0A1Y4CAZ5-F1
#
_entry.id   AF-A0A1Y4CAZ5-F1
#
_cell.length_a   1.000
_cell.length_b   1.000
_cell.length_c   1.000
_cell.angle_alpha   90.00
_cell.angle_beta   90.00
_cell.angle_gamma   90.00
#
_symmetry.space_group_name_H-M   'P 1'
#
loop_
_entity.id
_entity.type
_entity.pdbx_description
1 polymer ?
#
loop_
_entity_poly.entity_id
_entity_poly.type
_entity_poly.pdbx_seq_one_letter_code
_entity_poly.pdbx_strand_id
1 'polypeptide(L)'
;MIKLNLILSTILQERERIDRMLAKYQEELEMLPKGTISEKKAEQSTYFYLKYREGKRVISKYIPQKDVETVREQVEKRRHIETMIRSLQEERAIAEKALEG
;
A
#
# COMPACT_ATOMS: atom_id res chain seq x y z
N MET A 1 -36.25 9.66 16.33
CA MET A 1 -35.05 10.09 17.07
C MET A 1 -34.05 8.96 17.32
N ILE A 2 -34.43 7.79 17.88
CA ILE A 2 -33.47 6.70 18.23
C ILE A 2 -32.70 6.13 17.01
N LYS A 3 -33.38 5.91 15.87
CA LYS A 3 -32.74 5.35 14.65
C LYS A 3 -31.65 6.25 14.04
N LEU A 4 -31.82 7.58 14.12
CA LEU A 4 -30.86 8.53 13.54
C LEU A 4 -29.54 8.52 14.33
N ASN A 5 -29.63 8.41 15.66
CA ASN A 5 -28.47 8.27 16.54
C ASN A 5 -27.70 6.95 16.28
N LEU A 6 -28.43 5.85 16.03
CA LEU A 6 -27.80 4.56 15.71
C LEU A 6 -27.01 4.60 14.40
N ILE A 7 -27.58 5.23 13.35
CA ILE A 7 -26.90 5.36 12.05
C ILE A 7 -25.62 6.19 12.21
N LEU A 8 -25.70 7.34 12.89
CA LEU A 8 -24.54 8.19 13.14
C LEU A 8 -23.44 7.46 13.93
N SER A 9 -23.83 6.73 14.99
CA SER A 9 -22.89 5.95 15.79
C SER A 9 -22.19 4.84 14.99
N THR A 10 -22.92 4.18 14.09
CA THR A 10 -22.37 3.15 13.19
C THR A 10 -21.36 3.76 12.23
N ILE A 11 -21.68 4.91 11.62
CA ILE A 11 -20.77 5.59 10.68
C ILE A 11 -19.49 6.04 11.41
N LEU A 12 -19.60 6.57 12.63
CA LEU A 12 -18.44 6.93 13.45
C LEU A 12 -17.55 5.73 13.77
N GLN A 13 -18.14 4.61 14.21
CA GLN A 13 -17.41 3.37 14.49
C GLN A 13 -16.68 2.84 13.25
N GLU A 14 -17.32 2.91 12.09
CA GLU A 14 -16.73 2.47 10.83
C GLU A 14 -15.58 3.36 10.40
N ARG A 15 -15.71 4.69 10.53
CA ARG A 15 -14.61 5.63 10.30
C ARG A 15 -13.40 5.32 11.19
N GLU A 16 -13.62 5.10 12.49
CA GLU A 16 -12.54 4.73 13.42
C GLU A 16 -11.91 3.37 13.11
N ARG A 17 -12.68 2.42 12.58
CA ARG A 17 -12.17 1.14 12.10
C ARG A 17 -11.26 1.35 10.88
N ILE A 18 -11.68 2.18 9.93
CA ILE A 18 -10.91 2.53 8.74
C ILE A 18 -9.61 3.25 9.12
N ASP A 19 -9.65 4.22 10.03
CA ASP A 19 -8.46 4.94 10.51
C ASP A 19 -7.41 3.97 11.09
N ARG A 20 -7.85 2.99 11.90
CA ARG A 20 -6.97 1.95 12.44
C ARG A 20 -6.38 1.05 11.37
N MET A 21 -7.16 0.69 10.35
CA MET A 21 -6.65 -0.11 9.22
C MET A 21 -5.64 0.66 8.39
N LEU A 22 -5.90 1.94 8.10
CA LEU A 22 -4.98 2.81 7.37
C LEU A 22 -3.63 2.92 8.09
N ALA A 23 -3.64 3.13 9.41
CA ALA A 23 -2.41 3.17 10.21
C ALA A 23 -1.61 1.86 10.09
N LYS A 24 -2.28 0.71 10.29
CA LYS A 24 -1.64 -0.61 10.18
C LYS A 24 -1.04 -0.87 8.79
N TYR A 25 -1.78 -0.54 7.74
CA TYR A 25 -1.29 -0.75 6.37
C TYR A 25 -0.16 0.22 6.01
N GLN A 26 -0.18 1.44 6.55
CA GLN A 26 0.91 2.38 6.38
C GLN A 26 2.22 1.87 7.03
N GLU A 27 2.15 1.32 8.25
CA GLU A 27 3.28 0.65 8.90
C GLU A 27 3.80 -0.53 8.07
N GLU A 28 2.90 -1.35 7.53
CA GLU A 28 3.28 -2.49 6.69
C GLU A 28 3.96 -2.04 5.38
N LEU A 29 3.52 -0.93 4.79
CA LEU A 29 4.20 -0.34 3.64
C LEU A 29 5.62 0.12 3.96
N GLU A 30 5.91 0.59 5.16
CA GLU A 30 7.27 1.03 5.52
C GLU A 30 8.27 -0.14 5.52
N MET A 31 7.78 -1.34 5.82
CA MET A 31 8.58 -2.57 5.86
C MET A 31 8.76 -3.22 4.48
N LEU A 32 8.04 -2.78 3.44
CA LEU A 32 8.06 -3.39 2.11
C LEU A 32 8.87 -2.57 1.09
N PRO A 33 9.64 -3.23 0.20
CA PRO A 33 10.42 -2.57 -0.83
C PRO A 33 9.54 -1.79 -1.81
N LYS A 34 9.90 -0.52 -2.02
CA LYS A 34 9.24 0.34 -3.01
C LYS A 34 9.72 0.00 -4.43
N GLY A 35 8.88 0.24 -5.42
CA GLY A 35 9.28 0.24 -6.83
C GLY A 35 8.99 -1.05 -7.58
N THR A 36 9.83 -1.38 -8.55
CA THR A 36 9.64 -2.50 -9.48
C THR A 36 10.92 -3.30 -9.67
N ILE A 37 10.79 -4.59 -9.96
CA ILE A 37 11.92 -5.42 -10.37
C ILE A 37 12.16 -5.22 -11.87
N SER A 38 13.40 -4.93 -12.22
CA SER A 38 13.89 -4.85 -13.60
C SER A 38 14.84 -5.99 -13.85
N GLU A 39 14.62 -6.68 -14.96
CA GLU A 39 15.52 -7.69 -15.49
C GLU A 39 16.49 -7.06 -16.50
N LYS A 40 17.76 -7.45 -16.47
CA LYS A 40 18.77 -7.11 -17.47
C LYS A 40 19.44 -8.39 -17.95
N LYS A 41 19.21 -8.74 -19.21
CA LYS A 41 19.86 -9.86 -19.88
C LYS A 41 21.23 -9.43 -20.41
N ALA A 42 22.25 -10.23 -20.12
CA ALA A 42 23.57 -10.16 -20.73
C ALA A 42 23.84 -11.52 -21.41
N GLU A 43 24.81 -11.60 -22.32
CA GLU A 43 25.07 -12.77 -23.17
C GLU A 43 25.14 -14.10 -22.41
N GLN A 44 25.63 -14.09 -21.16
CA GLN A 44 25.82 -15.29 -20.34
C GLN A 44 25.02 -15.30 -19.03
N SER A 45 24.28 -14.23 -18.70
CA SER A 45 23.66 -14.10 -17.37
C SER A 45 22.50 -13.11 -17.34
N THR A 46 21.55 -13.35 -16.44
CA THR A 46 20.46 -12.42 -16.14
C THR A 46 20.70 -11.76 -14.80
N TYR A 47 20.55 -10.44 -14.76
CA TYR A 47 20.72 -9.63 -13.55
C TYR A 47 19.40 -8.96 -13.18
N PHE A 48 19.08 -8.95 -11.88
CA PHE A 48 17.86 -8.38 -11.35
C PHE A 48 18.16 -7.14 -10.52
N TYR A 49 17.30 -6.13 -10.63
CA TYR A 49 17.44 -4.87 -9.92
C TYR A 49 16.10 -4.39 -9.39
N LEU A 50 16.05 -3.92 -8.14
CA LEU A 50 14.94 -3.14 -7.60
C LEU A 50 15.11 -1.69 -8.05
N LYS A 51 14.18 -1.19 -8.86
CA LYS A 51 14.14 0.19 -9.36
C LYS A 51 13.08 0.98 -8.61
N TYR A 52 13.48 2.09 -8.00
CA TYR A 52 12.57 3.00 -7.31
C TYR A 52 13.06 4.44 -7.40
N ARG A 53 12.18 5.39 -7.06
CA ARG A 53 12.53 6.81 -7.01
C ARG A 53 12.74 7.25 -5.57
N GLU A 54 13.83 7.96 -5.33
CA GLU A 54 14.11 8.63 -4.07
C GLU A 54 14.26 10.12 -4.37
N GLY A 55 13.22 10.89 -4.01
CA GLY A 55 13.09 12.28 -4.41
C GLY A 55 13.14 12.46 -5.94
N LYS A 56 14.20 13.14 -6.43
CA LYS A 56 14.41 13.40 -7.87
C LYS A 56 15.25 12.32 -8.56
N ARG A 57 15.83 11.36 -7.84
CA ARG A 57 16.77 10.36 -8.37
C ARG A 57 16.10 9.01 -8.57
N VAL A 58 16.49 8.30 -9.62
CA VAL A 58 16.11 6.90 -9.85
C VAL A 58 17.24 6.02 -9.32
N ILE A 59 16.91 5.15 -8.37
CA ILE A 59 17.83 4.17 -7.78
C ILE A 59 17.59 2.83 -8.44
N SER A 60 18.66 2.11 -8.77
CA SER A 60 18.63 0.72 -9.25
C SER A 60 19.51 -0.12 -8.34
N LYS A 61 18.90 -0.85 -7.39
CA LYS A 61 19.61 -1.68 -6.42
C LYS A 61 19.67 -3.12 -6.91
N TYR A 62 20.86 -3.71 -6.99
CA TYR A 62 21.01 -5.12 -7.38
C TYR A 62 20.27 -6.07 -6.43
N ILE A 63 19.66 -7.11 -6.99
CA ILE A 63 19.01 -8.21 -6.26
C ILE A 63 19.74 -9.51 -6.63
N PRO A 64 20.30 -10.24 -5.66
CA PRO A 64 20.86 -11.58 -5.90
C PRO A 64 19.79 -12.53 -6.42
N GLN A 65 20.16 -13.42 -7.37
CA GLN A 65 19.24 -14.37 -8.01
C GLN A 65 18.37 -15.14 -7.00
N LYS A 66 18.97 -15.58 -5.90
CA LYS A 66 18.30 -16.35 -4.83
C LYS A 66 17.19 -15.58 -4.10
N ASP A 67 17.23 -14.25 -4.13
CA ASP A 67 16.30 -13.39 -3.38
C ASP A 67 15.23 -12.77 -4.30
N VAL A 68 15.32 -12.98 -5.62
CA VAL A 68 14.46 -12.32 -6.62
C VAL A 68 12.98 -12.60 -6.37
N GLU A 69 12.62 -13.86 -6.16
CA GLU A 69 11.21 -14.23 -5.96
C GLU A 69 10.67 -13.71 -4.63
N THR A 70 11.47 -13.73 -3.56
CA THR A 70 11.10 -13.11 -2.29
C THR A 70 10.88 -11.60 -2.44
N VAL A 71 11.77 -10.89 -3.13
CA VAL A 71 11.59 -9.44 -3.38
C VAL A 71 10.37 -9.20 -4.28
N ARG A 72 10.09 -10.10 -5.24
CA ARG A 72 8.92 -10.00 -6.13
C ARG A 72 7.63 -10.09 -5.33
N GLU A 73 7.52 -11.10 -4.47
CA GLU A 73 6.37 -11.28 -3.57
C GLU A 73 6.16 -10.06 -2.68
N GLN A 74 7.24 -9.50 -2.12
CA GLN A 74 7.16 -8.30 -1.29
C GLN A 74 6.69 -7.06 -2.08
N VAL A 75 7.15 -6.88 -3.32
CA VAL A 75 6.70 -5.79 -4.21
C VAL A 75 5.23 -5.96 -4.59
N GLU A 76 4.78 -7.18 -4.92
CA GLU A 76 3.36 -7.43 -5.21
C GLU A 76 2.48 -7.24 -3.98
N LYS A 77 2.92 -7.71 -2.82
CA LYS A 77 2.24 -7.47 -1.54
C LYS A 77 2.11 -5.97 -1.27
N ARG A 78 3.16 -5.18 -1.53
CA ARG A 78 3.12 -3.72 -1.41
C ARG A 78 2.04 -3.11 -2.29
N ARG A 79 1.95 -3.51 -3.57
CA ARG A 79 0.92 -3.02 -4.51
C ARG A 79 -0.50 -3.35 -4.05
N HIS A 80 -0.69 -4.55 -3.51
CA HIS A 80 -1.98 -4.94 -2.96
C HIS A 80 -2.37 -4.03 -1.78
N ILE A 81 -1.46 -3.78 -0.85
CA ILE A 81 -1.69 -2.88 0.29
C ILE A 81 -1.94 -1.43 -0.18
N GLU A 82 -1.19 -0.94 -1.16
CA GLU A 82 -1.43 0.39 -1.76
C GLU A 82 -2.84 0.48 -2.36
N THR A 83 -3.35 -0.59 -2.96
CA THR A 83 -4.73 -0.67 -3.47
C THR A 83 -5.75 -0.65 -2.33
N MET A 84 -5.51 -1.41 -1.27
CA MET A 84 -6.37 -1.43 -0.09
C MET A 84 -6.45 -0.07 0.60
N ILE A 85 -5.32 0.64 0.73
CA ILE A 85 -5.28 1.99 1.29
C ILE A 85 -6.13 2.96 0.46
N ARG A 86 -6.05 2.89 -0.88
CA ARG A 86 -6.88 3.75 -1.74
C ARG A 86 -8.38 3.50 -1.52
N SER A 87 -8.80 2.23 -1.50
CA SER A 87 -10.20 1.86 -1.21
C SER A 87 -10.66 2.39 0.15
N LEU A 88 -9.84 2.19 1.19
CA LEU A 88 -10.15 2.68 2.54
C LEU A 88 -10.22 4.20 2.62
N GLN A 89 -9.37 4.92 1.88
CA GLN A 89 -9.42 6.38 1.81
C GLN A 89 -10.71 6.88 1.13
N GLU A 90 -11.17 6.18 0.09
CA GLU A 90 -12.45 6.48 -0.56
C GLU A 90 -13.64 6.20 0.39
N GLU A 91 -13.64 5.05 1.07
CA GLU A 91 -14.65 4.71 2.08
C GLU A 91 -14.69 5.73 3.23
N ARG A 92 -13.51 6.14 3.71
CA ARG A 92 -13.38 7.16 4.75
C ARG A 92 -13.96 8.50 4.32
N ALA A 93 -13.67 8.94 3.09
CA ALA A 93 -14.21 10.20 2.56
C ALA A 93 -15.74 10.17 2.41
N ILE A 94 -16.32 9.01 2.10
CA ILE A 94 -17.78 8.83 2.08
C ILE A 94 -18.35 8.92 3.50
N ALA A 95 -17.72 8.24 4.47
CA ALA A 95 -18.13 8.29 5.88
C ALA A 95 -18.06 9.73 6.43
N GLU A 96 -17.01 10.49 6.12
CA GLU A 96 -16.87 11.90 6.53
C GLU A 96 -18.00 12.77 5.97
N LYS A 97 -18.30 12.67 4.67
CA LYS A 97 -19.42 13.41 4.05
C LYS A 97 -20.76 13.09 4.69
N ALA A 98 -20.98 11.84 5.10
CA ALA A 98 -22.22 11.41 5.76
C ALA A 98 -22.34 11.90 7.21
N LEU A 99 -21.22 12.31 7.84
CA LEU A 99 -21.20 12.90 9.19
C LEU A 99 -21.35 14.43 9.16
N GLU A 100 -20.98 15.08 8.05
CA GLU A 100 -21.10 16.53 7.85
C GLU A 100 -22.51 16.99 7.48
N GLY A 101 -23.34 16.09 6.93
CA GLY A 101 -24.75 16.34 6.56
C GLY A 101 -25.74 16.04 7.68
#